data_AF-A0A5N5T6C1-F1
#
_entry.id   AF-A0A5N5T6C1-F1
#
_cell.length_a   1.000
_cell.length_b   1.000
_cell.length_c   1.000
_cell.angle_alpha   90.00
_cell.angle_beta   90.00
_cell.angle_gamma   90.00
#
_symmetry.space_group_name_H-M   'P 1'
#
loop_
_entity.id
_entity.type
_entity.pdbx_description
1 polymer ?
#
loop_
_entity_poly.entity_id
_entity_poly.type
_entity_poly.pdbx_seq_one_letter_code
_entity_poly.pdbx_strand_id
1 'polypeptide(L)'
;MSSEQPYISSIQLPNNGEVFRNLKRAKRFAIDIGGSLTKIAYYSTVSYRKVSYNSEQGTNDEEAGDIHLYESSELERLHFVKFETKYIEQCLDFVQKHLVNCKDSIIGKSIKATGGGAYKYAELITKKLGFIVEKEDEICCLIKGCNFLLRNIPDEQFVYCKHEDPEYRFVNSEPSIFPYLLVNIGSGVSILKVESEDKYERIGGTSMGGGTFWGLGCLLTKAKGFDDLLQLASEGDHRNVDLLVKDIYGNLTNKS
;
A
#
# COMPACT_ATOMS: atom_id res chain seq x y z
N MET A 1 -14.90 0.33 -34.37
CA MET A 1 -14.40 1.36 -33.45
C MET A 1 -14.43 0.75 -32.06
N SER A 2 -13.34 0.12 -31.65
CA SER A 2 -13.18 -0.48 -30.34
C SER A 2 -12.75 0.60 -29.36
N SER A 3 -13.61 0.92 -28.40
CA SER A 3 -13.27 1.74 -27.25
C SER A 3 -12.35 0.93 -26.34
N GLU A 4 -11.04 1.21 -26.39
CA GLU A 4 -10.10 0.74 -25.36
C GLU A 4 -10.53 1.35 -24.02
N GLN A 5 -11.02 0.51 -23.11
CA GLN A 5 -11.15 0.88 -21.70
C GLN A 5 -9.74 1.12 -21.14
N PRO A 6 -9.49 2.20 -20.38
CA PRO A 6 -8.20 2.41 -19.75
C PRO A 6 -8.05 1.36 -18.65
N TYR A 7 -7.20 0.35 -18.90
CA TYR A 7 -6.75 -0.57 -17.86
C TYR A 7 -6.20 0.25 -16.71
N ILE A 8 -6.77 0.09 -15.51
CA ILE A 8 -6.28 0.74 -14.30
C ILE A 8 -4.86 0.24 -14.10
N SER A 9 -3.86 1.10 -14.36
CA SER A 9 -2.47 0.86 -13.99
C SER A 9 -2.43 0.79 -12.47
N SER A 10 -2.62 -0.40 -11.91
CA SER A 10 -2.81 -0.59 -10.47
C SER A 10 -1.58 -0.20 -9.65
N ILE A 11 -0.46 0.13 -10.30
CA ILE A 11 0.78 0.58 -9.68
C ILE A 11 1.53 1.51 -10.65
N GLN A 12 1.51 2.82 -10.39
CA GLN A 12 2.47 3.76 -11.00
C GLN A 12 3.63 3.98 -10.03
N LEU A 13 4.85 3.64 -10.45
CA LEU A 13 6.05 4.10 -9.77
C LEU A 13 6.24 5.60 -10.05
N PRO A 14 6.43 6.44 -9.02
CA PRO A 14 6.70 7.86 -9.25
C PRO A 14 8.04 8.03 -9.99
N ASN A 15 8.06 8.85 -11.05
CA ASN A 15 9.28 9.19 -11.78
C ASN A 15 10.34 9.74 -10.79
N ASN A 16 11.51 9.07 -10.77
CA ASN A 16 12.83 9.26 -10.13
C ASN A 16 13.18 10.43 -9.16
N GLY A 17 12.27 11.35 -8.82
CA GLY A 17 12.37 12.32 -7.73
C GLY A 17 11.16 12.32 -6.78
N GLU A 18 10.11 11.54 -7.06
CA GLU A 18 8.85 11.57 -6.33
C GLU A 18 8.60 10.37 -5.39
N VAL A 19 9.48 9.36 -5.38
CA VAL A 19 9.28 8.15 -4.55
C VAL A 19 9.24 8.50 -3.06
N PHE A 20 10.05 9.47 -2.62
CA PHE A 20 10.11 9.92 -1.24
C PHE A 20 9.79 11.43 -1.11
N ARG A 21 8.59 11.84 -1.53
CA ARG A 21 8.12 13.23 -1.37
C ARG A 21 8.20 13.68 0.09
N ASN A 22 8.74 14.88 0.34
CA ASN A 22 8.83 15.48 1.68
C ASN A 22 9.62 14.66 2.71
N LEU A 23 10.49 13.74 2.29
CA LEU A 23 11.30 12.91 3.19
C LEU A 23 12.10 13.71 4.23
N LYS A 24 12.59 14.89 3.84
CA LYS A 24 13.33 15.79 4.74
C LYS A 24 12.50 16.31 5.92
N ARG A 25 11.16 16.34 5.77
CA ARG A 25 10.19 16.76 6.79
C ARG A 25 9.47 15.57 7.44
N ALA A 26 9.93 14.35 7.17
CA ALA A 26 9.33 13.16 7.77
C ALA A 26 9.62 13.13 9.27
N LYS A 27 8.57 12.90 10.06
CA LYS A 27 8.65 12.93 11.53
C LYS A 27 8.76 11.53 12.13
N ARG A 28 8.09 10.52 11.56
CA ARG A 28 8.25 9.10 11.92
C ARG A 28 8.20 8.22 10.68
N PHE A 29 8.85 7.06 10.81
CA PHE A 29 8.94 6.02 9.80
C PHE A 29 8.51 4.69 10.41
N ALA A 30 7.82 3.88 9.60
CA ALA A 30 7.57 2.48 9.84
C ALA A 30 7.92 1.68 8.58
N ILE A 31 8.41 0.46 8.76
CA ILE A 31 8.79 -0.42 7.66
C ILE A 31 8.24 -1.83 7.86
N ASP A 32 7.56 -2.36 6.85
CA ASP A 32 7.21 -3.78 6.75
C ASP A 32 8.15 -4.43 5.72
N ILE A 33 9.01 -5.34 6.18
CA ILE A 33 9.98 -6.02 5.35
C ILE A 33 9.53 -7.46 5.11
N GLY A 34 8.70 -7.64 4.08
CA GLY A 34 8.25 -8.96 3.63
C GLY A 34 9.31 -9.71 2.81
N GLY A 35 9.02 -10.96 2.49
CA GLY A 35 9.93 -11.82 1.71
C GLY A 35 10.21 -11.28 0.29
N SER A 36 9.16 -10.81 -0.41
CA SER A 36 9.28 -10.28 -1.78
C SER A 36 9.28 -8.75 -1.85
N LEU A 37 8.47 -8.09 -1.01
CA LEU A 37 8.28 -6.64 -1.04
C LEU A 37 8.54 -6.02 0.33
N THR A 38 9.23 -4.88 0.32
CA THR A 38 9.38 -3.99 1.45
C THR A 38 8.45 -2.80 1.26
N LYS A 39 7.74 -2.40 2.32
CA LYS A 39 6.86 -1.23 2.32
C LYS A 39 7.29 -0.29 3.43
N ILE A 40 7.31 1.00 3.12
CA ILE A 40 7.60 2.06 4.05
C ILE A 40 6.37 2.95 4.15
N ALA A 41 5.97 3.24 5.39
CA ALA A 41 5.00 4.28 5.69
C ALA A 41 5.70 5.39 6.49
N TYR A 42 5.51 6.64 6.11
CA TYR A 42 6.01 7.78 6.89
C TYR A 42 5.03 8.93 6.81
N TYR A 43 5.00 9.75 7.87
CA TYR A 43 4.19 10.96 7.86
C TYR A 43 5.09 12.20 7.83
N SER A 44 4.69 13.20 7.04
CA SER A 44 5.38 14.48 6.91
C SER A 44 4.38 15.64 7.00
N THR A 45 4.86 16.82 7.39
CA THR A 45 4.03 18.04 7.30
C THR A 45 4.18 18.70 5.94
N VAL A 46 3.04 19.02 5.34
CA VAL A 46 2.95 19.74 4.07
C VAL A 46 2.32 21.09 4.35
N SER A 47 3.07 22.16 4.11
CA SER A 47 2.58 23.53 4.20
C SER A 47 1.87 23.90 2.91
N TYR A 48 0.65 24.42 3.01
CA TYR A 48 -0.07 25.01 1.88
C TYR A 48 -0.54 26.41 2.24
N ARG A 49 -0.59 27.28 1.22
CA ARG A 49 -1.10 28.64 1.36
C ARG A 49 -2.58 28.63 1.04
N LYS A 50 -3.41 29.06 1.99
CA LYS A 50 -4.82 29.32 1.77
C LYS A 50 -5.01 30.82 1.61
N VAL A 51 -5.70 31.23 0.54
CA VAL A 51 -6.12 32.61 0.36
C VAL A 51 -7.52 32.71 0.93
N SER A 52 -7.68 33.50 1.99
CA SER A 52 -8.99 33.82 2.55
C SER A 52 -9.48 35.12 1.90
N TYR A 53 -10.64 35.06 1.25
CA TYR A 53 -11.34 36.24 0.75
C TYR A 53 -12.28 36.72 1.87
N ASN A 54 -12.01 37.89 2.44
CA ASN A 54 -12.97 38.54 3.33
C ASN A 54 -14.10 39.13 2.48
N SER A 55 -15.17 38.37 2.30
CA SER A 55 -16.39 38.86 1.64
C SER A 55 -17.31 39.59 2.63
N GLU A 56 -16.76 40.52 3.42
CA GLU A 56 -17.55 41.40 4.28
C GLU A 56 -16.91 42.79 4.34
N GLN A 57 -17.23 43.63 3.36
CA GLN A 57 -17.48 45.07 3.56
C GLN A 57 -18.06 45.63 2.26
N GLY A 58 -19.39 45.72 2.22
CA GLY A 58 -20.05 46.64 1.31
C GLY A 58 -20.01 48.03 1.93
N THR A 59 -19.11 48.90 1.43
CA THR A 59 -19.32 50.35 1.36
C THR A 59 -18.33 50.91 0.35
N ASN A 60 -18.86 51.73 -0.57
CA ASN A 60 -18.14 52.42 -1.61
C ASN A 60 -17.10 53.36 -1.00
N ASP A 61 -15.81 53.07 -1.17
CA ASP A 61 -14.74 54.06 -1.18
C ASP A 61 -13.61 53.51 -2.06
N GLU A 62 -13.25 54.30 -3.08
CA GLU A 62 -12.14 54.04 -4.00
C GLU A 62 -10.81 54.25 -3.24
N GLU A 63 -9.82 53.36 -3.47
CA GLU A 63 -8.45 53.35 -2.91
C GLU A 63 -8.13 52.48 -1.68
N ALA A 64 -8.77 51.33 -1.48
CA ALA A 64 -8.25 50.27 -0.60
C ALA A 64 -7.59 49.15 -1.42
N GLY A 65 -6.26 49.05 -1.38
CA GLY A 65 -5.53 47.95 -2.01
C GLY A 65 -5.97 46.59 -1.44
N ASP A 66 -6.19 45.62 -2.32
CA ASP A 66 -6.55 44.24 -1.96
C ASP A 66 -5.53 43.66 -0.96
N ILE A 67 -5.90 43.59 0.32
CA ILE A 67 -5.11 42.90 1.34
C ILE A 67 -5.40 41.40 1.21
N HIS A 68 -4.60 40.70 0.40
CA HIS A 68 -4.59 39.24 0.41
C HIS A 68 -3.95 38.74 1.70
N LEU A 69 -4.78 38.30 2.66
CA LEU A 69 -4.29 37.58 3.84
C LEU A 69 -3.94 36.15 3.43
N TYR A 70 -2.64 35.83 3.41
CA TYR A 70 -2.16 34.48 3.22
C TYR A 70 -2.10 33.77 4.56
N GLU A 71 -2.99 32.81 4.79
CA GLU A 71 -2.91 31.93 5.94
C GLU A 71 -2.10 30.69 5.55
N SER A 72 -1.01 30.44 6.28
CA SER A 72 -0.17 29.25 6.09
C SER A 72 -0.65 28.17 7.04
N SER A 73 -1.32 27.15 6.51
CA SER A 73 -1.76 25.98 7.28
C SER A 73 -0.87 24.77 6.99
N GLU A 74 -0.57 23.99 8.02
CA GLU A 74 0.14 22.72 7.89
C GLU A 74 -0.86 21.55 7.90
N LEU A 75 -0.72 20.63 6.94
CA LEU A 75 -1.42 19.35 6.97
C LEU A 75 -0.42 18.23 7.20
N GLU A 76 -0.85 17.22 7.96
CA GLU A 76 -0.12 15.97 8.07
C GLU A 76 -0.49 15.08 6.89
N ARG A 77 0.52 14.52 6.23
CA ARG A 77 0.33 13.62 5.10
C ARG A 77 1.02 12.30 5.38
N LEU A 78 0.27 11.20 5.23
CA LEU A 78 0.80 9.85 5.23
C LEU A 78 1.28 9.49 3.81
N HIS A 79 2.48 8.92 3.73
CA HIS A 79 3.13 8.51 2.50
C HIS A 79 3.38 7.02 2.53
N PHE A 80 3.14 6.35 1.40
CA PHE A 80 3.41 4.93 1.21
C PHE A 80 4.41 4.74 0.09
N VAL A 81 5.40 3.90 0.33
CA VAL A 81 6.42 3.51 -0.65
C VAL A 81 6.55 2.00 -0.61
N LYS A 82 6.67 1.37 -1.77
CA LYS A 82 6.96 -0.06 -1.88
C LYS A 82 8.05 -0.31 -2.91
N PHE A 83 8.84 -1.35 -2.68
CA PHE A 83 9.87 -1.82 -3.60
C PHE A 83 10.18 -3.30 -3.33
N GLU A 84 10.83 -3.97 -4.28
CA GLU A 84 11.26 -5.36 -4.09
C GLU A 84 12.32 -5.46 -2.98
N THR A 85 12.16 -6.38 -2.02
CA THR A 85 13.05 -6.53 -0.86
C THR A 85 14.50 -6.78 -1.26
N LYS A 86 14.76 -7.35 -2.45
CA LYS A 86 16.13 -7.51 -2.99
C LYS A 86 16.88 -6.17 -3.15
N TYR A 87 16.17 -5.05 -3.25
CA TYR A 87 16.73 -3.70 -3.37
C TYR A 87 16.83 -2.93 -2.04
N ILE A 88 16.62 -3.59 -0.90
CA ILE A 88 16.62 -2.92 0.41
C ILE A 88 17.92 -2.18 0.68
N GLU A 89 19.07 -2.74 0.30
CA GLU A 89 20.34 -2.10 0.56
C GLU A 89 20.49 -0.78 -0.21
N GLN A 90 20.14 -0.77 -1.50
CA GLN A 90 20.17 0.41 -2.35
C GLN A 90 19.17 1.47 -1.86
N CYS A 91 18.00 1.04 -1.38
CA CYS A 91 17.03 1.94 -0.77
C CYS A 91 17.59 2.59 0.51
N LEU A 92 18.25 1.83 1.38
CA LEU A 92 18.87 2.37 2.59
C LEU A 92 19.99 3.35 2.24
N ASP A 93 20.80 3.07 1.21
CA ASP A 93 21.81 4.01 0.73
C ASP A 93 21.18 5.31 0.19
N PHE A 94 20.05 5.21 -0.52
CA PHE A 94 19.30 6.36 -0.99
C PHE A 94 18.78 7.20 0.18
N VAL A 95 18.13 6.56 1.16
CA VAL A 95 17.59 7.22 2.36
C VAL A 95 18.72 7.89 3.12
N GLN A 96 19.84 7.19 3.33
CA GLN A 96 21.03 7.74 3.99
C GLN A 96 21.48 9.02 3.30
N LYS A 97 21.66 9.01 1.97
CA LYS A 97 22.11 10.16 1.15
C LYS A 97 21.18 11.38 1.24
N HIS A 98 19.86 11.16 1.36
CA HIS A 98 18.88 12.24 1.38
C HIS A 98 18.56 12.77 2.78
N LEU A 99 18.90 11.99 3.82
CA LEU A 99 18.82 12.39 5.23
C LEU A 99 20.14 12.98 5.78
N VAL A 100 21.23 13.05 4.98
CA VAL A 100 22.58 13.47 5.43
C VAL A 100 22.63 14.85 6.10
N ASN A 101 21.75 15.78 5.74
CA ASN A 101 21.72 17.10 6.39
C ASN A 101 21.12 17.08 7.81
N CYS A 102 20.72 15.90 8.32
CA CYS A 102 20.14 15.69 9.64
C CYS A 102 20.86 14.59 10.45
N LYS A 103 22.14 14.29 10.15
CA LYS A 103 22.88 13.19 10.80
C LYS A 103 22.87 13.26 12.33
N ASP A 104 23.07 14.46 12.91
CA ASP A 104 23.04 14.63 14.37
C ASP A 104 21.62 14.50 14.96
N SER A 105 20.57 14.59 14.14
CA SER A 105 19.18 14.46 14.57
C SER A 105 18.67 13.02 14.52
N ILE A 106 19.38 12.09 13.89
CA ILE A 106 18.86 10.73 13.58
C ILE A 106 19.51 9.65 14.44
N ILE A 107 20.77 9.83 14.82
CA ILE A 107 21.50 8.87 15.65
C ILE A 107 20.77 8.69 17.00
N GLY A 108 20.43 7.44 17.32
CA GLY A 108 19.72 7.09 18.57
C GLY A 108 18.19 7.18 18.49
N LYS A 109 17.61 7.59 17.35
CA LYS A 109 16.17 7.42 17.12
C LYS A 109 15.86 5.97 16.79
N SER A 110 14.64 5.54 17.11
CA SER A 110 14.15 4.23 16.73
C SER A 110 13.29 4.28 15.47
N ILE A 111 13.30 3.17 14.72
CA ILE A 111 12.37 2.88 13.63
C ILE A 111 11.59 1.63 13.99
N LYS A 112 10.26 1.69 13.80
CA LYS A 112 9.40 0.52 13.96
C LYS A 112 9.47 -0.35 12.70
N ALA A 113 9.80 -1.61 12.86
CA ALA A 113 9.93 -2.56 11.77
C ALA A 113 9.12 -3.82 12.05
N THR A 114 8.41 -4.32 11.04
CA THR A 114 7.67 -5.57 11.11
C THR A 114 7.96 -6.46 9.89
N GLY A 115 7.35 -7.64 9.86
CA GLY A 115 7.62 -8.69 8.89
C GLY A 115 8.92 -9.45 9.18
N GLY A 116 9.09 -10.62 8.57
CA GLY A 116 10.27 -11.47 8.79
C GLY A 116 11.62 -10.77 8.50
N GLY A 117 11.63 -9.81 7.58
CA GLY A 117 12.82 -9.02 7.26
C GLY A 117 13.22 -8.03 8.35
N ALA A 118 12.34 -7.65 9.28
CA ALA A 118 12.71 -6.82 10.42
C ALA A 118 13.79 -7.48 11.29
N TYR A 119 13.84 -8.81 11.34
CA TYR A 119 14.91 -9.56 11.99
C TYR A 119 16.16 -9.61 11.11
N LYS A 120 15.99 -10.00 9.84
CA LYS A 120 17.10 -10.23 8.89
C LYS A 120 17.92 -8.96 8.61
N TYR A 121 17.26 -7.80 8.53
CA TYR A 121 17.89 -6.55 8.09
C TYR A 121 18.11 -5.54 9.23
N ALA A 122 17.85 -5.92 10.48
CA ALA A 122 18.02 -5.03 11.63
C ALA A 122 19.42 -4.41 11.69
N GLU A 123 20.46 -5.25 11.63
CA GLU A 123 21.85 -4.79 11.68
C GLU A 123 22.21 -3.88 10.50
N LEU A 124 21.71 -4.19 9.30
CA LEU A 124 21.96 -3.40 8.10
C LEU A 124 21.35 -2.00 8.23
N ILE A 125 20.12 -1.91 8.75
CA ILE A 125 19.44 -0.63 9.00
C ILE A 125 20.22 0.18 10.04
N THR A 126 20.60 -0.45 11.16
CA THR A 126 21.41 0.21 12.20
C THR A 126 22.73 0.71 11.63
N LYS A 127 23.44 -0.12 10.84
CA LYS A 127 24.73 0.24 10.25
C LYS A 127 24.64 1.38 9.25
N LYS A 128 23.63 1.38 8.36
CA LYS A 128 23.51 2.40 7.30
C LYS A 128 22.85 3.68 7.79
N LEU A 129 21.82 3.60 8.61
CA LEU A 129 21.02 4.76 9.00
C LEU A 129 21.26 5.24 10.44
N GLY A 130 21.86 4.42 11.31
CA GLY A 130 22.04 4.75 12.73
C GLY A 130 20.77 4.61 13.57
N PHE A 131 19.69 4.04 13.01
CA PHE A 131 18.44 3.79 13.72
C PHE A 131 18.53 2.55 14.60
N ILE A 132 17.88 2.59 15.76
CA ILE A 132 17.57 1.39 16.56
C ILE A 132 16.31 0.75 15.96
N VAL A 133 16.37 -0.53 15.61
CA VAL A 133 15.22 -1.23 15.05
C VAL A 133 14.35 -1.81 16.16
N GLU A 134 13.19 -1.20 16.37
CA GLU A 134 12.12 -1.70 17.24
C GLU A 134 11.26 -2.68 16.43
N LYS A 135 11.35 -3.97 16.77
CA LYS A 135 10.61 -5.02 16.06
C LYS A 135 9.20 -5.13 16.60
N GLU A 136 8.23 -5.15 15.70
CA GLU A 136 6.80 -5.27 15.99
C GLU A 136 6.24 -6.53 15.33
N ASP A 137 5.26 -7.17 15.97
CA ASP A 137 4.61 -8.38 15.43
C ASP A 137 3.85 -8.08 14.13
N GLU A 138 4.02 -8.96 13.13
CA GLU A 138 3.48 -8.78 11.78
C GLU A 138 1.96 -8.79 11.75
N ILE A 139 1.34 -9.73 12.47
CA ILE A 139 -0.12 -9.88 12.48
C ILE A 139 -0.76 -8.72 13.24
N CYS A 140 -0.19 -8.34 14.38
CA CYS A 140 -0.64 -7.20 15.17
C CYS A 140 -0.57 -5.89 14.37
N CYS A 141 0.54 -5.63 13.67
CA CYS A 141 0.68 -4.45 12.81
C CYS A 141 -0.34 -4.44 11.67
N LEU A 142 -0.53 -5.59 11.02
CA LEU A 142 -1.48 -5.74 9.92
C LEU A 142 -2.92 -5.43 10.36
N ILE A 143 -3.36 -6.00 11.49
CA ILE A 143 -4.72 -5.81 12.00
C ILE A 143 -4.93 -4.36 12.43
N LYS A 144 -4.02 -3.79 13.23
CA LYS A 144 -4.11 -2.39 13.67
C LYS A 144 -4.10 -1.42 12.49
N GLY A 145 -3.26 -1.66 11.49
CA GLY A 145 -3.18 -0.84 10.28
C GLY A 145 -4.46 -0.92 9.45
N CYS A 146 -4.97 -2.13 9.22
CA CYS A 146 -6.22 -2.36 8.48
C CYS A 146 -7.41 -1.70 9.19
N ASN A 147 -7.55 -1.92 10.49
CA ASN A 147 -8.61 -1.30 11.29
C ASN A 147 -8.54 0.22 11.31
N PHE A 148 -7.32 0.77 11.37
CA PHE A 148 -7.12 2.22 11.28
C PHE A 148 -7.64 2.76 9.94
N LEU A 149 -7.28 2.13 8.82
CA LEU A 149 -7.73 2.57 7.50
C LEU A 149 -9.25 2.46 7.35
N LEU A 150 -9.83 1.31 7.71
CA LEU A 150 -11.29 1.07 7.61
C LEU A 150 -12.15 2.05 8.43
N ARG A 151 -11.61 2.60 9.52
CA ARG A 151 -12.34 3.55 10.39
C ARG A 151 -12.12 5.01 10.04
N ASN A 152 -10.95 5.35 9.51
CA ASN A 152 -10.51 6.75 9.40
C ASN A 152 -10.39 7.24 7.96
N ILE A 153 -10.37 6.33 6.98
CA ILE A 153 -10.18 6.68 5.57
C ILE A 153 -11.49 6.39 4.82
N PRO A 154 -12.14 7.43 4.24
CA PRO A 154 -13.31 7.22 3.40
C PRO A 154 -12.92 6.45 2.14
N ASP A 155 -13.86 5.68 1.60
CA ASP A 155 -13.70 4.91 0.35
C ASP A 155 -12.54 3.88 0.39
N GLU A 156 -12.08 3.47 1.58
CA GLU A 156 -11.01 2.47 1.74
C GLU A 156 -11.45 1.05 1.37
N GLN A 157 -12.72 0.72 1.62
CA GLN A 157 -13.27 -0.62 1.36
C GLN A 157 -14.28 -0.57 0.22
N PHE A 158 -14.24 -1.58 -0.63
CA PHE A 158 -15.16 -1.72 -1.74
C PHE A 158 -15.41 -3.18 -2.09
N VAL A 159 -16.55 -3.42 -2.74
CA VAL A 159 -16.85 -4.68 -3.43
C VAL A 159 -16.73 -4.45 -4.92
N TYR A 160 -16.07 -5.38 -5.61
CA TYR A 160 -15.91 -5.36 -7.06
C TYR A 160 -16.81 -6.42 -7.72
N CYS A 161 -17.60 -5.98 -8.70
CA CYS A 161 -18.49 -6.83 -9.49
C CYS A 161 -18.32 -6.52 -10.98
N LYS A 162 -17.61 -7.41 -11.71
CA LYS A 162 -17.21 -7.24 -13.12
C LYS A 162 -18.33 -6.91 -14.12
N HIS A 163 -19.58 -7.26 -13.81
CA HIS A 163 -20.72 -7.12 -14.72
C HIS A 163 -21.82 -6.19 -14.17
N GLU A 164 -21.50 -5.36 -13.18
CA GLU A 164 -22.41 -4.36 -12.62
C GLU A 164 -21.94 -2.93 -12.98
N ASP A 165 -22.88 -1.98 -12.97
CA ASP A 165 -22.59 -0.55 -13.14
C ASP A 165 -23.13 0.23 -11.92
N PRO A 166 -22.27 0.84 -11.08
CA PRO A 166 -20.81 0.84 -11.16
C PRO A 166 -20.19 -0.53 -10.78
N GLU A 167 -19.03 -0.86 -11.37
CA GLU A 167 -18.28 -2.10 -11.04
C GLU A 167 -17.76 -2.09 -9.59
N TYR A 168 -17.54 -0.90 -9.03
CA TYR A 168 -17.04 -0.69 -7.67
C TYR A 168 -18.15 -0.13 -6.79
N ARG A 169 -18.38 -0.76 -5.64
CA ARG A 169 -19.28 -0.27 -4.60
C ARG A 169 -18.51 -0.03 -3.32
N PHE A 170 -18.26 1.23 -2.99
CA PHE A 170 -17.62 1.62 -1.74
C PHE A 170 -18.59 1.45 -0.56
N VAL A 171 -18.09 0.92 0.54
CA VAL A 171 -18.89 0.60 1.73
C VAL A 171 -18.30 1.37 2.91
N ASN A 172 -19.14 1.79 3.87
CA ASN A 172 -18.69 2.29 5.17
C ASN A 172 -19.05 1.28 6.24
N SER A 173 -18.11 0.96 7.13
CA SER A 173 -18.27 -0.08 8.14
C SER A 173 -18.74 0.53 9.45
N GLU A 174 -20.03 0.84 9.51
CA GLU A 174 -20.73 1.38 10.68
C GLU A 174 -21.86 0.40 11.07
N PRO A 175 -22.07 0.11 12.37
CA PRO A 175 -21.44 0.67 13.56
C PRO A 175 -20.17 -0.09 14.02
N SER A 176 -19.80 -1.19 13.38
CA SER A 176 -18.63 -2.01 13.75
C SER A 176 -18.06 -2.73 12.52
N ILE A 177 -16.72 -2.76 12.42
CA ILE A 177 -15.98 -3.55 11.41
C ILE A 177 -15.90 -5.04 11.77
N PHE A 178 -16.19 -5.42 13.02
CA PHE A 178 -16.03 -6.79 13.52
C PHE A 178 -17.34 -7.58 13.55
N PRO A 179 -17.27 -8.92 13.46
CA PRO A 179 -16.08 -9.73 13.15
C PRO A 179 -15.79 -9.75 11.65
N TYR A 180 -14.54 -10.03 11.27
CA TYR A 180 -14.18 -10.23 9.86
C TYR A 180 -13.09 -11.29 9.69
N LEU A 181 -13.01 -11.80 8.46
CA LEU A 181 -11.94 -12.68 8.03
C LEU A 181 -10.95 -11.89 7.18
N LEU A 182 -9.70 -11.82 7.63
CA LEU A 182 -8.63 -11.17 6.89
C LEU A 182 -7.80 -12.22 6.16
N VAL A 183 -7.82 -12.16 4.83
CA VAL A 183 -7.00 -13.00 3.96
C VAL A 183 -5.86 -12.15 3.42
N ASN A 184 -4.69 -12.24 4.06
CA ASN A 184 -3.50 -11.50 3.65
C ASN A 184 -2.71 -12.31 2.62
N ILE A 185 -2.71 -11.84 1.37
CA ILE A 185 -2.03 -12.48 0.23
C ILE A 185 -0.70 -11.76 -0.03
N GLY A 186 0.39 -12.34 0.44
CA GLY A 186 1.77 -11.93 0.17
C GLY A 186 2.51 -12.97 -0.66
N SER A 187 3.77 -13.26 -0.31
CA SER A 187 4.53 -14.36 -0.93
C SER A 187 3.80 -15.71 -0.71
N GLY A 188 3.30 -15.93 0.50
CA GLY A 188 2.28 -16.94 0.82
C GLY A 188 0.96 -16.26 1.24
N VAL A 189 0.03 -17.02 1.81
CA VAL A 189 -1.27 -16.52 2.28
C VAL A 189 -1.45 -16.84 3.76
N SER A 190 -1.92 -15.86 4.53
CA SER A 190 -2.35 -16.03 5.92
C SER A 190 -3.84 -15.69 6.03
N ILE A 191 -4.59 -16.56 6.70
CA ILE A 191 -6.02 -16.40 6.95
C ILE A 191 -6.21 -16.18 8.45
N LEU A 192 -6.74 -15.01 8.79
CA LEU A 192 -6.91 -14.54 10.16
C LEU A 192 -8.40 -14.35 10.45
N LYS A 193 -8.86 -14.91 11.56
CA LYS A 193 -10.16 -14.60 12.14
C LYS A 193 -9.98 -13.45 13.12
N VAL A 194 -10.68 -12.33 12.90
CA VAL A 194 -10.59 -11.13 13.74
C VAL A 194 -11.94 -10.89 14.41
N GLU A 195 -11.99 -11.06 15.74
CA GLU A 195 -13.20 -10.90 16.55
C GLU A 195 -13.26 -9.52 17.23
N SER A 196 -12.11 -8.93 17.54
CA SER A 196 -11.98 -7.55 18.03
C SER A 196 -10.57 -7.02 17.77
N GLU A 197 -10.28 -5.78 18.18
CA GLU A 197 -8.97 -5.14 18.03
C GLU A 197 -7.81 -5.98 18.60
N ASP A 198 -8.06 -6.62 19.75
CA ASP A 198 -7.05 -7.39 20.49
C ASP A 198 -7.35 -8.90 20.50
N LYS A 199 -8.43 -9.35 19.84
CA LYS A 199 -8.82 -10.76 19.77
C LYS A 199 -8.84 -11.24 18.33
N TYR A 200 -7.77 -11.91 17.94
CA TYR A 200 -7.59 -12.47 16.62
C TYR A 200 -6.71 -13.72 16.65
N GLU A 201 -6.92 -14.60 15.69
CA GLU A 201 -6.14 -15.83 15.56
C GLU A 201 -5.90 -16.19 14.09
N ARG A 202 -4.74 -16.78 13.80
CA ARG A 202 -4.43 -17.34 12.49
C ARG A 202 -5.07 -18.71 12.38
N ILE A 203 -6.20 -18.77 11.69
CA ILE A 203 -6.97 -20.01 11.48
C ILE A 203 -6.43 -20.85 10.33
N GLY A 204 -5.58 -20.30 9.47
CA GLY A 204 -5.01 -21.05 8.36
C GLY A 204 -4.09 -20.23 7.47
N GLY A 205 -3.72 -20.85 6.35
CA GLY A 205 -2.94 -20.24 5.30
C GLY A 205 -2.41 -21.26 4.31
N THR A 206 -1.79 -20.78 3.24
CA THR A 206 -1.17 -21.62 2.22
C THR A 206 0.16 -21.03 1.79
N SER A 207 1.10 -21.89 1.40
CA SER A 207 2.35 -21.45 0.76
C SER A 207 2.12 -21.00 -0.69
N MET A 208 0.96 -21.35 -1.29
CA MET A 208 0.56 -20.94 -2.63
C MET A 208 -0.03 -19.53 -2.61
N GLY A 209 0.83 -18.53 -2.62
CA GLY A 209 0.45 -17.11 -2.68
C GLY A 209 0.95 -16.41 -3.94
N GLY A 210 1.11 -15.10 -3.85
CA GLY A 210 1.66 -14.29 -4.94
C GLY A 210 3.08 -14.67 -5.33
N GLY A 211 3.87 -15.22 -4.41
CA GLY A 211 5.22 -15.73 -4.70
C GLY A 211 5.20 -16.95 -5.62
N THR A 212 4.20 -17.82 -5.50
CA THR A 212 4.01 -18.97 -6.39
C THR A 212 3.58 -18.51 -7.78
N PHE A 213 2.60 -17.60 -7.87
CA PHE A 213 2.18 -17.01 -9.14
C PHE A 213 3.35 -16.32 -9.86
N TRP A 214 4.09 -15.46 -9.15
CA TRP A 214 5.21 -14.73 -9.72
C TRP A 214 6.35 -15.68 -10.11
N GLY A 215 6.76 -16.60 -9.22
CA GLY A 215 7.85 -17.54 -9.48
C GLY A 215 7.57 -18.46 -10.68
N LEU A 216 6.41 -19.13 -10.70
CA LEU A 216 6.03 -19.99 -11.81
C LEU A 216 5.79 -19.20 -13.09
N GLY A 217 5.13 -18.04 -12.99
CA GLY A 217 4.91 -17.16 -14.12
C GLY A 217 6.21 -16.76 -14.80
N CYS A 218 7.22 -16.34 -14.05
CA CYS A 218 8.54 -16.01 -14.60
C CYS A 218 9.29 -17.21 -15.18
N LEU A 219 9.08 -18.43 -14.67
CA LEU A 219 9.72 -19.63 -15.20
C LEU A 219 9.05 -20.14 -16.49
N LEU A 220 7.73 -20.04 -16.57
CA LEU A 220 6.92 -20.59 -17.66
C LEU A 220 6.68 -19.60 -18.80
N THR A 221 6.95 -18.31 -18.57
CA THR A 221 6.72 -17.25 -19.55
C THR A 221 7.98 -16.41 -19.75
N LYS A 222 7.91 -15.42 -20.67
CA LYS A 222 8.99 -14.45 -20.89
C LYS A 222 8.81 -13.16 -20.08
N ALA A 223 7.87 -13.12 -19.14
CA ALA A 223 7.57 -11.93 -18.35
C ALA A 223 8.77 -11.51 -17.50
N LYS A 224 9.02 -10.19 -17.42
CA LYS A 224 10.17 -9.64 -16.68
C LYS A 224 9.79 -9.11 -15.31
N GLY A 225 8.50 -9.02 -15.01
CA GLY A 225 7.98 -8.49 -13.75
C GLY A 225 6.56 -8.94 -13.48
N PHE A 226 6.04 -8.52 -12.34
CA PHE A 226 4.70 -8.86 -11.89
C PHE A 226 3.61 -8.27 -12.80
N ASP A 227 3.77 -7.03 -13.27
CA ASP A 227 2.78 -6.36 -14.13
C ASP A 227 2.69 -7.03 -15.51
N ASP A 228 3.84 -7.38 -16.10
CA ASP A 228 3.89 -8.17 -17.34
C ASP A 228 3.13 -9.49 -17.20
N LEU A 229 3.26 -10.16 -16.04
CA LEU A 229 2.53 -11.41 -15.77
C LEU A 229 1.02 -11.20 -15.68
N LEU A 230 0.57 -10.12 -15.04
CA LEU A 230 -0.85 -9.77 -14.98
C LEU A 230 -1.41 -9.47 -16.38
N GLN A 231 -0.65 -8.78 -17.21
CA GLN A 231 -1.04 -8.51 -18.60
C GLN A 231 -1.19 -9.82 -19.38
N LEU A 232 -0.19 -10.70 -19.34
CA LEU A 232 -0.25 -12.00 -20.00
C LEU A 232 -1.43 -12.85 -19.50
N ALA A 233 -1.72 -12.82 -18.20
CA ALA A 233 -2.85 -13.53 -17.62
C ALA A 233 -4.21 -12.97 -18.07
N SER A 234 -4.30 -11.66 -18.32
CA SER A 234 -5.54 -11.02 -18.78
C SER A 234 -5.92 -11.36 -20.23
N GLU A 235 -4.91 -11.65 -21.06
CA GLU A 235 -5.07 -12.04 -22.46
C GLU A 235 -5.15 -13.57 -22.63
N GLY A 236 -4.73 -14.32 -21.61
CA GLY A 236 -4.66 -15.76 -21.62
C GLY A 236 -6.02 -16.46 -21.53
N ASP A 237 -6.07 -17.68 -22.06
CA ASP A 237 -7.22 -18.57 -21.91
C ASP A 237 -6.79 -19.85 -21.18
N HIS A 238 -7.17 -19.93 -19.90
CA HIS A 238 -6.79 -21.02 -19.01
C HIS A 238 -7.29 -22.39 -19.49
N ARG A 239 -8.34 -22.43 -20.33
CA ARG A 239 -8.93 -23.67 -20.86
C ARG A 239 -7.99 -24.45 -21.80
N ASN A 240 -6.91 -23.81 -22.26
CA ASN A 240 -5.89 -24.46 -23.08
C ASN A 240 -4.87 -25.26 -22.25
N VAL A 241 -4.91 -25.14 -20.92
CA VAL A 241 -3.95 -25.76 -20.00
C VAL A 241 -4.67 -26.57 -18.92
N ASP A 242 -5.74 -26.02 -18.35
CA ASP A 242 -6.51 -26.67 -17.31
C ASP A 242 -7.35 -27.82 -17.86
N LEU A 243 -7.34 -28.96 -17.15
CA LEU A 243 -8.31 -30.03 -17.37
C LEU A 243 -9.60 -29.69 -16.63
N LEU A 244 -10.67 -29.40 -17.38
CA LEU A 244 -11.96 -29.00 -16.82
C LEU A 244 -12.84 -30.21 -16.55
N VAL A 245 -13.83 -30.06 -15.66
CA VAL A 245 -14.81 -31.12 -15.35
C VAL A 245 -15.49 -31.64 -16.62
N LYS A 246 -15.81 -30.75 -17.56
CA LYS A 246 -16.41 -31.10 -18.86
C LYS A 246 -15.48 -31.94 -19.76
N ASP A 247 -14.16 -31.86 -19.57
CA ASP A 247 -13.21 -32.63 -20.36
C ASP A 247 -13.11 -34.08 -19.84
N ILE A 248 -13.45 -34.29 -18.55
CA ILE A 248 -13.51 -35.62 -17.91
C ILE A 248 -14.89 -36.26 -18.12
N TYR A 249 -15.97 -35.51 -17.86
CA TYR A 249 -17.33 -36.05 -17.82
C TYR A 249 -18.18 -35.71 -19.06
N GLY A 250 -17.63 -34.97 -20.03
CA GLY A 250 -18.40 -34.41 -21.14
C GLY A 250 -19.36 -33.29 -20.69
N ASN A 251 -20.22 -32.83 -21.60
CA ASN A 251 -21.32 -31.96 -21.24
C ASN A 251 -22.36 -32.79 -20.48
N LEU A 252 -22.31 -32.80 -19.15
CA LEU A 252 -23.44 -33.22 -18.30
C LEU A 252 -24.57 -32.17 -18.39
N THR A 253 -25.05 -31.89 -19.59
CA THR A 253 -26.39 -31.35 -19.82
C THR A 253 -27.35 -32.52 -19.78
N ASN A 254 -27.87 -32.79 -18.58
CA ASN A 254 -29.23 -33.25 -18.25
C ASN A 254 -29.23 -34.34 -17.17
N LYS A 255 -29.74 -33.97 -15.99
CA LYS A 255 -31.02 -34.52 -15.48
C LYS A 255 -31.55 -33.70 -14.29
N SER A 256 -32.80 -33.25 -14.49
CA SER A 256 -33.80 -32.68 -13.57
C SER A 256 -33.44 -31.41 -12.81
#